data_AF-A0A8J4YBB2-F1
#
_entry.id   AF-A0A8J4YBB2-F1
#
_cell.length_a   1.000
_cell.length_b   1.000
_cell.length_c   1.000
_cell.angle_alpha   90.00
_cell.angle_beta   90.00
_cell.angle_gamma   90.00
#
_symmetry.space_group_name_H-M   'P 1'
#
loop_
_entity.id
_entity.type
_entity.pdbx_description
1 polymer ?
#
loop_
_entity_poly.entity_id
_entity_poly.type
_entity_poly.pdbx_seq_one_letter_code
_entity_poly.pdbx_strand_id
1 'polypeptide(L)'
;MVASLKSDCALFSRLYIACQTRDGDLENFFKHENHAYLPALSQLGKLQLGTKADLTDCLEKLCTSKGEPPTVDVIILDGAAIVNMLRPVGAKTFQDYATLVFLPYIKAQLAKSNS
;
A
#
# COMPACT_ATOMS: atom_id res chain seq x y z
N MET A 1 -14.54 -4.79 -24.22
CA MET A 1 -14.43 -6.26 -24.03
C MET A 1 -13.51 -6.89 -25.07
N VAL A 2 -13.77 -6.77 -26.37
CA VAL A 2 -12.90 -7.34 -27.44
C VAL A 2 -11.51 -6.67 -27.54
N ALA A 3 -11.42 -5.36 -27.32
CA ALA A 3 -10.15 -4.62 -27.37
C ALA A 3 -9.17 -5.03 -26.26
N SER A 4 -9.69 -5.23 -25.04
CA SER A 4 -8.89 -5.70 -23.88
C SER A 4 -8.34 -7.09 -24.14
N LEU A 5 -9.17 -8.02 -24.63
CA LEU A 5 -8.74 -9.38 -24.96
C LEU A 5 -7.64 -9.41 -26.02
N LYS A 6 -7.71 -8.51 -27.01
CA LYS A 6 -6.70 -8.39 -28.07
C LYS A 6 -5.38 -7.84 -27.53
N SER A 7 -5.44 -6.91 -26.57
CA SER A 7 -4.27 -6.38 -25.86
C SER A 7 -3.60 -7.47 -25.01
N ASP A 8 -4.39 -8.24 -24.27
CA ASP A 8 -3.89 -9.31 -23.40
C ASP A 8 -3.22 -10.42 -24.23
N CYS A 9 -3.84 -10.79 -25.35
CA CYS A 9 -3.26 -11.75 -26.29
C CYS A 9 -1.92 -11.26 -26.86
N ALA A 10 -1.83 -9.98 -27.25
CA ALA A 10 -0.58 -9.40 -27.74
C ALA A 10 0.51 -9.33 -26.65
N LEU A 11 0.13 -9.10 -25.39
CA LEU A 11 1.06 -9.13 -24.26
C LEU A 11 1.59 -10.54 -24.01
N PHE A 12 0.70 -11.54 -23.99
CA PHE A 12 1.08 -12.94 -23.82
C PHE A 12 2.01 -13.43 -24.93
N SER A 13 1.71 -13.11 -26.20
CA SER A 13 2.57 -13.48 -27.32
C SER A 13 3.98 -12.89 -27.20
N ARG A 14 4.10 -11.63 -26.78
CA ARG A 14 5.42 -11.00 -26.56
C ARG A 14 6.19 -11.65 -25.43
N LEU A 15 5.50 -11.99 -24.33
CA LEU A 15 6.12 -12.67 -23.19
C LEU A 15 6.61 -14.07 -23.59
N TYR A 16 5.78 -14.85 -24.30
CA TYR A 16 6.14 -16.18 -24.78
C TYR A 16 7.39 -16.15 -25.66
N ILE A 17 7.46 -15.22 -26.62
CA ILE A 17 8.63 -15.06 -27.50
C ILE A 17 9.88 -14.66 -26.69
N ALA A 18 9.73 -13.77 -25.72
CA ALA A 18 10.83 -13.36 -24.84
C ALA A 18 11.35 -14.51 -23.97
N CYS A 19 10.48 -15.42 -23.54
CA CYS A 19 10.87 -16.62 -22.81
C CYS A 19 11.62 -17.60 -23.72
N GLN A 20 11.13 -17.87 -24.93
CA GLN A 20 11.79 -18.79 -25.87
C GLN A 20 13.21 -18.34 -26.27
N THR A 21 13.43 -17.03 -26.36
CA THR A 21 14.74 -16.47 -26.77
C THR A 21 15.76 -16.42 -25.62
N ARG A 22 15.31 -16.50 -24.36
CA ARG A 22 16.15 -16.35 -23.17
C ARG A 22 16.24 -17.62 -22.31
N ASP A 23 15.79 -18.75 -22.84
CA ASP A 23 15.60 -20.01 -22.09
C ASP A 23 14.79 -19.77 -20.79
N GLY A 24 13.75 -18.95 -20.92
CA GLY A 24 12.91 -18.52 -19.81
C GLY A 24 11.93 -19.62 -19.42
N ASP A 25 12.12 -20.17 -18.23
CA ASP A 25 11.20 -21.15 -17.64
C ASP A 25 9.91 -20.46 -17.18
N LEU A 26 8.86 -20.57 -17.99
CA LEU A 26 7.52 -20.05 -17.72
C LEU A 26 6.89 -20.66 -16.46
N GLU A 27 7.19 -21.92 -16.15
CA GLU A 27 6.70 -22.57 -14.93
C GLU A 27 7.33 -21.91 -13.70
N ASN A 28 8.65 -21.73 -13.69
CA ASN A 28 9.32 -21.01 -12.61
C ASN A 28 8.97 -19.51 -12.55
N PHE A 29 8.64 -18.89 -13.67
CA PHE A 29 8.26 -17.48 -13.73
C PHE A 29 6.88 -17.24 -13.10
N PHE A 30 5.90 -18.08 -13.44
CA PHE A 30 4.52 -17.94 -12.96
C PHE A 30 4.19 -18.71 -11.69
N LYS A 31 5.12 -19.53 -11.16
CA LYS A 31 4.89 -20.34 -9.94
C LYS A 31 4.41 -19.53 -8.73
N HIS A 32 4.70 -18.22 -8.69
CA HIS A 32 4.34 -17.34 -7.57
C HIS A 32 3.30 -16.27 -7.95
N GLU A 33 3.06 -16.02 -9.24
CA GLU A 33 2.13 -14.97 -9.72
C GLU A 33 0.69 -15.46 -9.90
N ASN A 34 0.47 -16.77 -10.12
CA ASN A 34 -0.86 -17.35 -10.38
C ASN A 34 -1.63 -17.81 -9.13
N HIS A 35 -1.22 -17.40 -7.93
CA HIS A 35 -1.96 -17.76 -6.72
C HIS A 35 -3.19 -16.86 -6.54
N ALA A 36 -4.32 -17.46 -6.17
CA ALA A 36 -5.56 -16.75 -5.83
C ALA A 36 -5.45 -15.86 -4.57
N TYR A 37 -4.26 -15.72 -3.98
CA TYR A 37 -4.04 -15.12 -2.68
C TYR A 37 -3.31 -13.78 -2.76
N LEU A 38 -3.67 -12.94 -1.78
CA LEU A 38 -3.34 -11.54 -1.56
C LEU A 38 -1.83 -11.21 -1.63
N PRO A 39 -1.46 -9.91 -1.77
CA PRO A 39 -0.07 -9.46 -1.78
C PRO A 39 0.76 -10.13 -0.67
N ALA A 40 1.86 -10.76 -1.07
CA ALA A 40 2.70 -11.57 -0.18
C ALA A 40 4.14 -11.03 -0.17
N LEU A 41 4.78 -11.04 1.01
CA LEU A 41 6.18 -10.62 1.18
C LEU A 41 7.08 -11.85 1.07
N SER A 42 8.11 -11.80 0.23
CA SER A 42 9.13 -12.87 0.23
C SER A 42 10.27 -12.50 1.19
N GLN A 43 10.55 -13.36 2.16
CA GLN A 43 11.72 -13.25 3.02
C GLN A 43 12.64 -14.45 2.78
N LEU A 44 13.83 -14.21 2.24
CA LEU A 44 14.83 -15.24 1.92
C LEU A 44 14.28 -16.41 1.08
N GLY A 45 13.44 -16.09 0.09
CA GLY A 45 12.82 -17.09 -0.79
C GLY A 45 11.61 -17.82 -0.19
N LYS A 46 11.20 -17.49 1.04
CA LYS A 46 9.96 -17.97 1.65
C LYS A 46 8.87 -16.91 1.52
N LEU A 47 7.75 -17.29 0.91
CA LEU A 47 6.59 -16.43 0.75
C LEU A 47 5.83 -16.33 2.08
N GLN A 48 5.72 -15.13 2.64
CA GLN A 48 4.84 -14.80 3.75
C GLN A 48 3.49 -14.41 3.19
N LEU A 49 2.52 -15.29 3.43
CA LEU A 49 1.12 -15.06 3.11
C LEU A 49 0.49 -14.24 4.23
N GLY A 50 -0.31 -13.26 3.86
CA GLY A 50 -1.01 -12.39 4.80
C GLY A 50 -2.08 -11.57 4.10
N THR A 51 -2.74 -10.75 4.88
CA THR A 51 -3.62 -9.69 4.41
C THR A 51 -2.82 -8.44 4.07
N LYS A 52 -3.39 -7.53 3.29
CA LYS A 52 -2.79 -6.22 3.01
C LYS A 52 -2.45 -5.45 4.30
N ALA A 53 -3.18 -5.67 5.40
CA ALA A 53 -2.91 -5.05 6.68
C ALA A 53 -1.63 -5.58 7.34
N ASP A 54 -1.27 -6.85 7.13
CA ASP A 54 -0.05 -7.41 7.72
C ASP A 54 1.23 -6.75 7.13
N LEU A 55 1.12 -6.17 5.93
CA LEU A 55 2.19 -5.36 5.34
C LEU A 55 2.46 -4.08 6.12
N THR A 56 1.43 -3.43 6.67
CA THR A 56 1.62 -2.15 7.36
C THR A 56 2.46 -2.33 8.61
N ASP A 57 2.27 -3.42 9.35
CA ASP A 57 3.06 -3.74 10.54
C ASP A 57 4.52 -4.03 10.19
N CYS A 58 4.77 -4.72 9.08
CA CYS A 58 6.12 -4.95 8.56
C CYS A 58 6.81 -3.64 8.18
N LEU A 59 6.11 -2.76 7.46
CA LEU A 59 6.64 -1.47 7.03
C LEU A 59 6.89 -0.53 8.21
N GLU A 60 6.02 -0.54 9.22
CA GLU A 60 6.16 0.27 10.43
C GLU A 60 7.40 -0.16 11.23
N LYS A 61 7.68 -1.48 11.34
CA LYS A 61 8.90 -1.99 11.99
C LYS A 61 10.20 -1.58 11.29
N LEU A 62 10.16 -1.33 9.98
CA LEU A 62 11.31 -0.86 9.21
C LEU A 62 11.54 0.65 9.39
N CYS A 63 10.52 1.41 9.81
CA CYS A 63 10.66 2.82 10.17
C CYS A 63 11.29 2.96 11.56
N THR A 64 12.61 2.89 11.63
CA THR A 64 13.40 2.97 12.87
C THR A 64 13.65 4.39 13.37
N SER A 65 13.33 5.42 12.58
CA SER A 65 13.50 6.81 12.98
C SER A 65 12.20 7.60 12.77
N LYS A 66 11.62 8.06 13.88
CA LYS A 66 10.85 9.31 13.84
C LYS A 66 11.87 10.44 13.77
N GLY A 67 12.46 10.63 12.59
CA GLY A 67 13.28 11.82 12.33
C GLY A 67 12.44 13.05 12.65
N GLU A 68 13.06 14.11 13.16
CA GLU A 68 12.35 15.38 13.29
C GLU A 68 11.82 15.77 11.91
N PRO A 69 10.51 16.08 11.80
CA PRO A 69 9.97 16.51 10.52
C PRO A 69 10.70 17.78 10.08
N PRO A 70 11.06 17.91 8.79
CA PRO A 70 11.67 19.13 8.29
C PRO A 70 10.73 20.32 8.52
N THR A 71 11.29 21.51 8.69
CA THR A 71 10.52 22.75 8.67
C THR A 71 9.82 22.88 7.32
N VAL A 72 8.51 23.15 7.33
CA VAL A 72 7.71 23.27 6.12
C VAL A 72 6.90 24.56 6.15
N ASP A 73 6.84 25.26 5.02
CA ASP A 73 6.04 26.49 4.88
C ASP A 73 4.55 26.21 4.60
N VAL A 74 4.24 25.00 4.09
CA VAL A 74 2.88 24.62 3.67
C VAL A 74 2.58 23.19 4.09
N ILE A 75 1.39 22.99 4.63
CA ILE A 75 0.83 21.67 4.96
C ILE A 75 -0.41 21.42 4.08
N ILE A 76 -0.40 20.32 3.33
CA ILE A 76 -1.56 19.86 2.53
C ILE A 76 -2.18 18.65 3.23
N LEU A 77 -3.49 18.71 3.47
CA LEU A 77 -4.23 17.66 4.17
C LEU A 77 -5.24 17.00 3.22
N ASP A 78 -5.05 15.72 2.94
CA ASP A 78 -6.06 14.88 2.29
C ASP A 78 -6.96 14.23 3.35
N GLY A 79 -8.18 14.74 3.46
CA GLY A 79 -9.14 14.26 4.45
C GLY A 79 -9.46 12.76 4.33
N ALA A 80 -9.53 12.22 3.11
CA ALA A 80 -9.84 10.81 2.90
C ALA A 80 -8.67 9.93 3.34
N ALA A 81 -7.44 10.35 3.02
CA ALA A 81 -6.24 9.66 3.49
C ALA A 81 -6.14 9.69 5.03
N ILE A 82 -6.43 10.83 5.66
CA ILE A 82 -6.39 10.98 7.12
C ILE A 82 -7.41 10.07 7.82
N VAL A 83 -8.65 10.00 7.32
CA VAL A 83 -9.68 9.12 7.88
C VAL A 83 -9.25 7.66 7.82
N ASN A 84 -8.63 7.22 6.72
CA ASN A 84 -8.14 5.85 6.58
C ASN A 84 -6.89 5.54 7.43
N MET A 85 -6.07 6.55 7.73
CA MET A 85 -4.86 6.41 8.53
C MET A 85 -5.17 6.39 10.03
N LEU A 86 -6.14 7.17 10.49
CA LEU A 86 -6.44 7.33 11.91
C LEU A 86 -7.37 6.23 12.43
N ARG A 87 -6.87 5.41 13.34
CA ARG A 87 -7.67 4.41 14.04
C ARG A 87 -8.77 5.07 14.88
N PRO A 88 -10.03 4.61 14.81
CA PRO A 88 -11.15 5.17 15.57
C PRO A 88 -11.14 4.71 17.04
N VAL A 89 -10.04 4.97 17.76
CA VAL A 89 -9.83 4.49 19.12
C VAL A 89 -10.87 5.11 20.06
N GLY A 90 -11.71 4.27 20.68
CA GLY A 90 -12.71 4.70 21.65
C GLY A 90 -13.96 5.37 21.07
N ALA A 91 -14.04 5.57 19.75
CA ALA A 91 -15.20 6.16 19.09
C ALA A 91 -16.25 5.08 18.74
N LYS A 92 -17.51 5.31 19.09
CA LYS A 92 -18.63 4.39 18.76
C LYS A 92 -19.51 4.93 17.64
N THR A 93 -19.54 6.24 17.46
CA THR A 93 -20.30 6.92 16.41
C THR A 93 -19.37 7.79 15.55
N PHE A 94 -19.87 8.21 14.39
CA PHE A 94 -19.17 9.18 13.55
C PHE A 94 -18.88 10.49 14.31
N GLN A 95 -19.84 10.96 15.12
CA GLN A 95 -19.68 12.16 15.93
C GLN A 95 -18.58 11.98 16.99
N ASP A 96 -18.51 10.82 17.64
CA ASP A 96 -17.44 10.51 18.59
C ASP A 96 -16.09 10.48 17.89
N TYR A 97 -15.99 9.86 16.72
CA TYR A 97 -14.75 9.82 15.94
C TYR A 97 -14.29 11.22 15.53
N ALA A 98 -15.22 12.03 15.04
CA ALA A 98 -14.93 13.40 14.65
C ALA A 98 -14.37 14.21 15.83
N THR A 99 -15.01 14.10 17.00
CA THR A 99 -14.66 14.91 18.18
C THR A 99 -13.44 14.40 18.93
N LEU A 100 -13.28 13.08 19.08
CA LEU A 100 -12.22 12.45 19.88
C LEU A 100 -10.93 12.18 19.10
N VAL A 101 -11.01 11.99 17.78
CA VAL A 101 -9.85 11.54 16.97
C VAL A 101 -9.53 12.52 15.85
N PHE A 102 -10.48 12.76 14.94
CA PHE A 102 -10.19 13.49 13.70
C PHE A 102 -9.92 14.98 13.93
N LEU A 103 -10.81 15.71 14.62
CA LEU A 103 -10.64 17.14 14.87
C LEU A 103 -9.40 17.47 15.71
N PRO A 104 -9.08 16.73 16.79
CA PRO A 104 -7.82 16.92 17.52
C PRO A 104 -6.59 16.77 16.62
N TYR A 105 -6.57 15.78 15.73
CA TYR A 105 -5.47 15.59 14.78
C TYR A 105 -5.32 16.78 13.82
N ILE A 106 -6.41 17.24 13.21
CA ILE A 106 -6.37 18.39 12.29
C ILE A 106 -5.87 19.65 13.00
N LYS A 107 -6.36 19.94 14.21
CA LYS A 107 -5.90 21.08 15.02
C LYS A 107 -4.40 21.01 15.32
N ALA A 108 -3.89 19.82 15.64
CA ALA A 108 -2.47 19.61 15.90
C ALA A 108 -1.61 19.83 14.64
N GLN A 109 -2.09 19.46 13.44
CA GLN A 109 -1.36 19.74 12.20
C GLN A 109 -1.38 21.23 11.85
N LEU A 110 -2.53 21.90 12.01
CA LEU A 110 -2.64 23.34 11.74
C LEU A 110 -1.75 24.18 12.67
N ALA A 111 -1.60 23.77 13.93
CA ALA A 111 -0.72 24.46 14.87
C ALA A 111 0.77 24.45 14.43
N LYS A 112 1.21 23.39 13.73
CA LYS A 112 2.59 23.28 13.22
C LYS A 112 2.89 24.21 12.05
N SER A 113 1.87 24.64 11.31
CA SER A 113 2.02 25.61 10.22
C SER A 113 2.22 27.04 10.70
N ASN A 114 1.93 27.33 11.98
CA ASN A 114 1.98 28.67 12.56
C ASN A 114 3.23 28.88 13.45
N SER A 115 4.17 27.94 13.45
CA SER A 115 5.44 27.98 14.19
C SER A 115 6.60 28.19 13.22
#